data_AF-A0A7C4TY14-F1
#
_entry.id   AF-A0A7C4TY14-F1
#
_cell.length_a   1.000
_cell.length_b   1.000
_cell.length_c   1.000
_cell.angle_alpha   90.00
_cell.angle_beta   90.00
_cell.angle_gamma   90.00
#
_symmetry.space_group_name_H-M   'P 1'
#
loop_
_entity.id
_entity.type
_entity.pdbx_description
1 polymer ?
#
loop_
_entity_poly.entity_id
_entity_poly.type
_entity_poly.pdbx_seq_one_letter_code
_entity_poly.pdbx_strand_id
1 'polypeptide(L)'
;DEFGAVLLVNGKTGQRRVRVIASEPRLHQWIENHPLKENPEAPLWITIGTNSRYKVWNYGTAKEVIKKIAKSAGIKKRVYPHLFRHSRATHLANHLTEAQMKQYFGWVQGSDMASVYVHLSGRDVDNALLKLNGLEVKEERKEEQFKALICPRCKARNSPDAKFCSNCGMCLDAKAAMQVDELRVKLDMLMNRLIKNPDVLSALLQGIEKLESNGEALFPRDQK
;
A
#
# COMPACT_ATOMS: atom_id res chain seq x y z
N ASP A 1 -4.16 -5.41 14.08
CA ASP A 1 -5.02 -6.57 14.42
C ASP A 1 -5.21 -7.40 13.14
N GLU A 2 -5.98 -8.48 13.19
CA GLU A 2 -6.24 -9.31 12.01
C GLU A 2 -7.01 -8.57 10.89
N PHE A 3 -7.45 -7.32 11.12
CA PHE A 3 -8.27 -6.54 10.18
C PHE A 3 -7.55 -5.29 9.65
N GLY A 4 -6.28 -5.09 10.01
CA GLY A 4 -5.42 -4.02 9.53
C GLY A 4 -4.76 -3.27 10.69
N ALA A 5 -4.59 -1.96 10.54
CA ALA A 5 -3.94 -1.11 11.53
C ALA A 5 -4.90 -0.05 12.08
N VAL A 6 -4.58 0.40 13.29
CA VAL A 6 -5.34 1.39 14.03
C VAL A 6 -4.44 2.56 14.32
N LEU A 7 -4.81 3.74 13.82
CA LEU A 7 -4.12 4.99 14.07
C LEU A 7 -4.82 5.74 15.19
N LEU A 8 -4.06 6.15 16.20
CA LEU A 8 -4.49 7.11 17.21
C LEU A 8 -4.09 8.50 16.74
N VAL A 9 -5.07 9.32 16.41
CA VAL A 9 -4.83 10.65 15.84
C VAL A 9 -5.32 11.70 16.81
N ASN A 10 -4.40 12.51 17.33
CA ASN A 10 -4.73 13.70 18.09
C ASN A 10 -5.02 14.87 17.13
N GLY A 11 -6.20 15.47 17.24
CA GLY A 11 -6.62 16.57 16.37
C GLY A 11 -7.32 17.69 17.14
N LYS A 12 -7.80 18.70 16.40
CA LYS A 12 -8.50 19.87 16.96
C LYS A 12 -9.68 19.52 17.87
N THR A 13 -10.37 18.41 17.57
CA THR A 13 -11.57 17.94 18.28
C THR A 13 -11.28 16.83 19.28
N GLY A 14 -10.00 16.61 19.62
CA GLY A 14 -9.54 15.56 20.52
C GLY A 14 -8.92 14.37 19.79
N GLN A 15 -8.62 13.34 20.58
CA GLN A 15 -8.06 12.09 20.08
C GLN A 15 -9.15 11.23 19.44
N ARG A 16 -8.84 10.63 18.29
CA ARG A 16 -9.73 9.69 17.62
C ARG A 16 -8.97 8.48 17.10
N ARG A 17 -9.71 7.38 16.98
CA ARG A 17 -9.23 6.11 16.43
C ARG A 17 -9.63 6.00 14.97
N VAL A 18 -8.67 5.84 14.07
CA VAL A 18 -8.90 5.67 12.62
C VAL A 18 -8.36 4.33 12.17
N ARG A 19 -9.21 3.49 11.57
CA ARG A 19 -8.79 2.20 11.03
C ARG A 19 -8.33 2.33 9.58
N VAL A 20 -7.18 1.73 9.27
CA VAL A 20 -6.66 1.58 7.91
C VAL A 20 -6.56 0.10 7.56
N ILE A 21 -7.16 -0.28 6.43
CA ILE A 21 -7.30 -1.68 6.00
C ILE A 21 -6.45 -1.91 4.75
N ALA A 22 -6.86 -1.36 3.61
CA ALA A 22 -6.16 -1.56 2.33
C ALA A 22 -4.73 -0.99 2.31
N SER A 23 -4.46 0.05 3.10
CA SER A 23 -3.13 0.67 3.20
C SER A 23 -2.22 0.01 4.22
N GLU A 24 -2.73 -0.90 5.05
CA GLU A 24 -1.95 -1.49 6.14
C GLU A 24 -0.75 -2.30 5.64
N PRO A 25 -0.84 -3.16 4.60
CA PRO A 25 0.33 -3.92 4.15
C PRO A 25 1.47 -3.02 3.67
N ARG A 26 1.14 -1.88 3.03
CA ARG A 26 2.11 -0.89 2.59
C ARG A 26 2.75 -0.15 3.77
N LEU A 27 1.96 0.15 4.79
CA LEU A 27 2.45 0.78 6.01
C LEU A 27 3.38 -0.15 6.78
N HIS A 28 3.02 -1.42 6.92
CA HIS A 28 3.86 -2.43 7.56
C HIS A 28 5.20 -2.56 6.83
N GLN A 29 5.19 -2.66 5.50
CA GLN A 29 6.42 -2.67 4.70
C GLN A 29 7.31 -1.44 4.94
N TRP A 30 6.72 -0.26 5.11
CA TRP A 30 7.48 0.95 5.42
C TRP A 30 8.11 0.89 6.82
N ILE A 31 7.37 0.42 7.82
CA ILE A 31 7.86 0.28 9.20
C ILE A 31 9.04 -0.70 9.26
N GLU A 32 8.95 -1.85 8.59
CA GLU A 32 10.04 -2.85 8.55
C GLU A 32 11.33 -2.30 7.91
N ASN A 33 11.19 -1.42 6.92
CA ASN A 33 12.30 -0.78 6.22
C ASN A 33 12.67 0.59 6.80
N HIS A 34 12.05 1.01 7.91
CA HIS A 34 12.24 2.34 8.45
C HIS A 34 13.67 2.48 9.00
N PRO A 35 14.44 3.52 8.61
CA PRO A 35 15.83 3.69 9.08
C PRO A 35 15.98 3.80 10.60
N LEU A 36 14.91 4.17 11.30
CA LEU A 36 14.87 4.29 12.75
C LEU A 36 13.90 3.28 13.39
N LYS A 37 13.70 2.10 12.79
CA LYS A 37 12.71 1.11 13.27
C LYS A 37 12.91 0.67 14.72
N GLU A 38 14.14 0.70 15.21
CA GLU A 38 14.49 0.34 16.59
C GLU A 38 14.08 1.41 17.62
N ASN A 39 13.65 2.60 17.18
CA ASN A 39 13.17 3.67 18.05
C ASN A 39 11.64 3.82 17.92
N PRO A 40 10.85 3.36 18.90
CA PRO A 40 9.39 3.46 18.89
C PRO A 40 8.85 4.89 18.86
N GLU A 41 9.61 5.85 19.39
CA GLU A 41 9.26 7.27 19.44
C GLU A 41 9.69 8.03 18.18
N ALA A 42 10.32 7.36 17.22
CA ALA A 42 10.72 7.99 15.96
C ALA A 42 9.48 8.45 15.18
N PRO A 43 9.53 9.65 14.55
CA PRO A 43 8.47 10.07 13.66
C PRO A 43 8.29 9.07 12.51
N LEU A 44 7.05 8.72 12.20
CA LEU A 44 6.74 7.75 11.14
C LEU A 44 7.17 8.22 9.74
N TRP A 45 7.14 9.54 9.51
CA TRP A 45 7.48 10.15 8.22
C TRP A 45 8.71 11.05 8.37
N ILE A 46 9.85 10.56 7.87
CA ILE A 46 11.15 11.23 7.97
C ILE A 46 11.77 11.49 6.59
N THR A 47 12.65 12.47 6.54
CA THR A 47 13.43 12.75 5.33
C THR A 47 14.55 11.71 5.20
N ILE A 48 14.57 10.98 4.06
CA ILE A 48 15.59 9.95 3.77
C ILE A 48 16.83 10.55 3.09
N GLY A 49 16.70 11.72 2.48
CA GLY A 49 17.78 12.41 1.78
C GLY A 49 18.93 12.86 2.70
N THR A 50 20.04 13.25 2.09
CA THR A 50 21.24 13.73 2.79
C THR A 50 20.98 14.98 3.62
N ASN A 51 20.28 15.96 3.04
CA ASN A 51 19.86 17.17 3.75
C ASN A 51 18.69 16.87 4.68
N SER A 52 18.79 17.31 5.94
CA SER A 52 17.76 17.08 6.96
C SER A 52 17.45 15.60 7.19
N ARG A 53 18.44 14.72 6.99
CA ARG A 53 18.31 13.26 7.18
C ARG A 53 17.69 12.95 8.53
N TYR A 54 16.70 12.07 8.51
CA TYR A 54 15.95 11.59 9.67
C TYR A 54 15.10 12.63 10.41
N LYS A 55 15.00 13.86 9.90
CA LYS A 55 14.06 14.85 10.43
C LYS A 55 12.63 14.56 9.98
N VAL A 56 11.68 14.80 10.87
CA VAL A 56 10.25 14.71 10.59
C VAL A 56 9.86 15.59 9.41
N TRP A 57 8.93 15.11 8.58
CA TRP A 57 8.37 15.93 7.52
C TRP A 57 7.57 17.10 8.08
N ASN A 58 7.84 18.30 7.55
CA ASN A 58 6.92 19.41 7.72
C ASN A 58 5.83 19.38 6.63
N TYR A 59 4.83 20.25 6.76
CA TYR A 59 3.74 20.35 5.80
C TYR A 59 4.21 20.63 4.36
N GLY A 60 5.26 21.45 4.21
CA GLY A 60 5.87 21.77 2.91
C GLY A 60 6.46 20.52 2.25
N THR A 61 7.22 19.71 3.00
CA THR A 61 7.78 18.45 2.51
C THR A 61 6.69 17.49 2.05
N ALA A 62 5.66 17.28 2.87
CA ALA A 62 4.53 16.40 2.52
C ALA A 62 3.81 16.89 1.25
N LYS A 63 3.58 18.20 1.14
CA LYS A 63 2.95 18.82 -0.04
C LYS A 63 3.78 18.62 -1.31
N GLU A 64 5.10 18.80 -1.25
CA GLU A 64 5.98 18.62 -2.41
C GLU A 64 6.08 17.15 -2.84
N VAL A 65 6.13 16.22 -1.89
CA VAL A 65 6.07 14.78 -2.17
C VAL A 65 4.77 14.44 -2.92
N ILE A 66 3.62 14.88 -2.41
CA ILE A 66 2.32 14.68 -3.03
C ILE A 66 2.26 15.28 -4.44
N LYS A 67 2.78 16.50 -4.61
CA LYS A 67 2.81 17.20 -5.91
C LYS A 67 3.63 16.45 -6.95
N LYS A 68 4.80 15.92 -6.56
CA LYS A 68 5.65 15.10 -7.43
C LYS A 68 4.92 13.83 -7.86
N ILE A 69 4.31 13.11 -6.91
CA ILE A 69 3.54 11.89 -7.18
C ILE A 69 2.37 12.19 -8.13
N ALA A 70 1.61 13.25 -7.88
CA ALA A 70 0.49 13.64 -8.74
C ALA A 70 0.92 13.95 -10.18
N LYS A 71 2.07 14.63 -10.36
CA LYS A 71 2.66 14.89 -11.67
C LYS A 71 3.06 13.59 -12.37
N SER A 72 3.73 12.68 -11.67
CA SER A 72 4.13 11.37 -12.20
C SER A 72 2.93 10.50 -12.57
N ALA A 73 1.81 10.64 -11.86
CA ALA A 73 0.55 9.96 -12.16
C ALA A 73 -0.26 10.63 -13.30
N GLY A 74 0.24 11.72 -13.91
CA GLY A 74 -0.46 12.43 -14.98
C GLY A 74 -1.69 13.22 -14.53
N ILE A 75 -1.85 13.48 -13.23
CA ILE A 75 -3.00 14.19 -12.68
C ILE A 75 -2.82 15.70 -12.96
N LYS A 76 -3.69 16.24 -13.83
CA LYS A 76 -3.68 17.66 -14.20
C LYS A 76 -4.27 18.57 -13.12
N LYS A 77 -5.19 18.05 -12.30
CA LYS A 77 -5.82 18.81 -11.20
C LYS A 77 -4.78 19.13 -10.13
N ARG A 78 -4.88 20.32 -9.51
CA ARG A 78 -4.05 20.68 -8.36
C ARG A 78 -4.31 19.72 -7.19
N VAL A 79 -3.29 18.98 -6.76
CA VAL A 79 -3.35 18.07 -5.61
C VAL A 79 -2.65 18.68 -4.40
N TYR A 80 -3.29 18.59 -3.24
CA TYR A 80 -2.78 19.07 -1.95
C TYR A 80 -3.34 18.20 -0.80
N PRO A 81 -2.71 18.17 0.39
CA PRO A 81 -3.08 17.25 1.46
C PRO A 81 -4.58 17.25 1.82
N HIS A 82 -5.20 18.42 1.95
CA HIS A 82 -6.61 18.53 2.32
C HIS A 82 -7.57 18.00 1.23
N LEU A 83 -7.14 17.95 -0.04
CA LEU A 83 -7.94 17.37 -1.13
C LEU A 83 -8.19 15.87 -0.93
N PHE A 84 -7.23 15.12 -0.38
CA PHE A 84 -7.42 13.70 -0.07
C PHE A 84 -8.53 13.51 0.96
N ARG A 85 -8.60 14.40 1.95
CA ARG A 85 -9.66 14.36 2.97
C ARG A 85 -11.03 14.59 2.34
N HIS A 86 -11.19 15.61 1.50
CA HIS A 86 -12.44 15.86 0.78
C HIS A 86 -12.83 14.66 -0.10
N SER A 87 -11.88 14.15 -0.88
CA SER A 87 -12.12 13.03 -1.79
C SER A 87 -12.56 11.78 -1.03
N ARG A 88 -11.93 11.49 0.12
CA ARG A 88 -12.33 10.37 0.98
C ARG A 88 -13.68 10.59 1.66
N ALA A 89 -14.01 11.81 2.06
CA ALA A 89 -15.32 12.14 2.63
C ALA A 89 -16.44 11.95 1.61
N THR A 90 -16.28 12.46 0.39
CA THR A 90 -17.20 12.21 -0.72
C THR A 90 -17.39 10.72 -0.99
N HIS A 91 -16.31 9.94 -1.05
CA HIS A 91 -16.40 8.50 -1.28
C HIS A 91 -17.15 7.77 -0.16
N LEU A 92 -16.89 8.13 1.10
CA LEU A 92 -17.49 7.45 2.26
C LEU A 92 -18.93 7.90 2.54
N ALA A 93 -19.37 9.04 2.02
CA ALA A 93 -20.74 9.53 2.22
C ALA A 93 -21.81 8.59 1.65
N ASN A 94 -21.48 7.81 0.62
CA ASN A 94 -22.38 6.81 0.06
C ASN A 94 -22.44 5.52 0.91
N HIS A 95 -21.60 5.38 1.94
CA HIS A 95 -21.40 4.12 2.67
C HIS A 95 -21.55 4.28 4.19
N LEU A 96 -21.41 5.50 4.70
CA LEU A 96 -21.44 5.80 6.13
C LEU A 96 -22.57 6.77 6.44
N THR A 97 -23.18 6.58 7.61
CA THR A 97 -24.14 7.55 8.15
C THR A 97 -23.42 8.83 8.55
N GLU A 98 -24.18 9.91 8.71
CA GLU A 98 -23.66 11.21 9.13
C GLU A 98 -22.85 11.12 10.44
N ALA A 99 -23.39 10.39 11.44
CA ALA A 99 -22.72 10.18 12.72
C ALA A 99 -21.40 9.41 12.57
N GLN A 100 -21.38 8.37 11.73
CA GLN A 100 -20.16 7.59 11.42
C GLN A 100 -19.12 8.45 10.71
N MET A 101 -19.53 9.29 9.76
CA MET A 101 -18.64 10.25 9.11
C MET A 101 -18.04 11.22 10.11
N LYS A 102 -18.85 11.82 10.99
CA LYS A 102 -18.38 12.76 12.02
C LYS A 102 -17.35 12.11 12.93
N GLN A 103 -17.59 10.88 13.37
CA GLN A 103 -16.62 10.12 14.17
C GLN A 103 -15.32 9.83 13.39
N TYR A 104 -15.41 9.32 12.16
CA TYR A 104 -14.24 8.94 11.35
C TYR A 104 -13.37 10.14 10.99
N PHE A 105 -14.00 11.24 10.55
CA PHE A 105 -13.30 12.45 10.14
C PHE A 105 -12.91 13.33 11.33
N GLY A 106 -13.48 13.13 12.52
CA GLY A 106 -13.25 13.97 13.69
C GLY A 106 -13.98 15.31 13.60
N TRP A 107 -15.18 15.32 13.03
CA TRP A 107 -16.06 16.48 13.10
C TRP A 107 -16.87 16.48 14.40
N VAL A 108 -17.23 17.67 14.89
CA VAL A 108 -18.11 17.80 16.06
C VAL A 108 -19.48 17.23 15.71
N GLN A 109 -20.10 16.50 16.64
CA GLN A 109 -21.38 15.83 16.37
C GLN A 109 -22.50 16.80 15.97
N GLY A 110 -22.53 18.01 16.54
CA GLY A 110 -23.48 19.07 16.17
C GLY A 110 -23.12 19.89 14.92
N SER A 111 -22.08 19.51 14.17
CA SER A 111 -21.66 20.26 12.98
C SER A 111 -22.38 19.80 11.71
N ASP A 112 -22.73 20.74 10.83
CA ASP A 112 -23.27 20.43 9.49
C ASP A 112 -22.21 19.96 8.48
N MET A 113 -20.95 19.75 8.90
CA MET A 113 -19.87 19.42 7.95
C MET A 113 -20.11 18.14 7.15
N ALA A 114 -20.88 17.19 7.69
CA ALA A 114 -21.18 15.94 7.00
C ALA A 114 -22.26 16.11 5.93
N SER A 115 -23.22 17.04 6.10
CA SER A 115 -24.30 17.27 5.13
C SER A 115 -23.75 17.68 3.76
N VAL A 116 -22.64 18.43 3.73
CA VAL A 116 -21.87 18.81 2.53
C VAL A 116 -21.59 17.63 1.58
N TYR A 117 -21.48 16.40 2.10
CA TYR A 117 -21.20 15.19 1.32
C TYR A 117 -22.40 14.24 1.20
N VAL A 118 -23.31 14.25 2.17
CA VAL A 118 -24.45 13.32 2.24
C VAL A 118 -25.49 13.62 1.16
N HIS A 119 -25.56 14.84 0.62
CA HIS A 119 -26.49 15.17 -0.48
C HIS A 119 -26.33 14.30 -1.74
N LEU A 120 -25.21 13.57 -1.87
CA LEU A 120 -24.96 12.61 -2.96
C LEU A 120 -25.69 11.26 -2.79
N SER A 121 -26.28 10.97 -1.63
CA SER A 121 -26.93 9.69 -1.31
C SER A 121 -28.43 9.63 -1.63
N GLY A 122 -29.02 10.66 -2.24
CA GLY A 122 -30.45 10.64 -2.61
C GLY A 122 -30.82 9.46 -3.51
N ARG A 123 -29.93 9.11 -4.46
CA ARG A 123 -30.08 7.89 -5.29
C ARG A 123 -29.98 6.59 -4.49
N ASP A 124 -29.23 6.59 -3.39
CA ASP A 124 -29.07 5.40 -2.55
C ASP A 124 -30.29 5.17 -1.66
N VAL A 125 -31.05 6.22 -1.32
CA VAL A 125 -32.34 6.11 -0.62
C VAL A 125 -33.36 5.40 -1.50
N ASP A 126 -33.51 5.82 -2.75
CA ASP A 126 -34.42 5.18 -3.70
C ASP A 126 -34.04 3.70 -3.91
N ASN A 127 -32.76 3.40 -4.11
CA ASN A 127 -32.28 2.03 -4.25
C ASN A 127 -32.52 1.18 -3.00
N ALA A 128 -32.35 1.75 -1.80
CA ALA A 128 -32.62 1.07 -0.54
C ALA A 128 -34.12 0.78 -0.36
N LEU A 129 -34.98 1.75 -0.70
CA LEU A 129 -36.43 1.58 -0.68
C LEU A 129 -36.89 0.53 -1.71
N LEU A 130 -36.35 0.55 -2.92
CA LEU A 130 -36.65 -0.44 -3.96
C LEU A 130 -36.28 -1.86 -3.48
N LYS A 131 -35.10 -2.04 -2.87
CA LYS A 131 -34.69 -3.33 -2.29
C LYS A 131 -35.59 -3.80 -1.15
N LEU A 132 -35.99 -2.90 -0.24
CA LEU A 132 -36.93 -3.22 0.84
C LEU A 132 -38.29 -3.68 0.30
N ASN A 133 -38.69 -3.20 -0.88
CA ASN A 133 -39.92 -3.58 -1.56
C ASN A 133 -39.73 -4.72 -2.58
N GLY A 134 -38.60 -5.45 -2.53
CA GLY A 134 -38.36 -6.62 -3.37
C GLY A 134 -38.05 -6.33 -4.84
N LEU A 135 -37.74 -5.09 -5.19
CA LEU A 135 -37.36 -4.69 -6.54
C LEU A 135 -35.84 -4.77 -6.71
N GLU A 136 -35.37 -5.58 -7.67
CA GLU A 136 -33.95 -5.70 -7.99
C GLU A 136 -33.49 -4.50 -8.84
N VAL A 137 -32.74 -3.60 -8.23
CA VAL A 137 -32.02 -2.56 -8.95
C VAL A 137 -30.67 -3.14 -9.39
N LYS A 138 -30.42 -3.13 -10.70
CA LYS A 138 -29.07 -3.38 -11.25
C LYS A 138 -28.14 -2.25 -10.82
N GLU A 139 -27.46 -2.44 -9.70
CA GLU A 139 -26.40 -1.53 -9.31
C GLU A 139 -25.20 -1.73 -10.24
N GLU A 140 -24.89 -0.72 -11.05
CA GLU A 140 -23.56 -0.59 -11.66
C GLU A 140 -22.54 -0.27 -10.56
N ARG A 141 -22.25 -1.25 -9.69
CA ARG A 141 -21.14 -1.13 -8.74
C ARG A 141 -19.85 -1.17 -9.55
N LYS A 142 -19.29 0.01 -9.82
CA LYS A 142 -17.87 0.09 -10.21
C LYS A 142 -17.08 -0.61 -9.10
N GLU A 143 -16.41 -1.71 -9.44
CA GLU A 143 -15.60 -2.44 -8.48
C GLU A 143 -14.60 -1.48 -7.81
N GLU A 144 -14.62 -1.43 -6.48
CA GLU A 144 -13.66 -0.62 -5.73
C GLU A 144 -12.24 -1.13 -5.99
N GLN A 145 -11.43 -0.31 -6.65
CA GLN A 145 -10.08 -0.67 -7.09
C GLN A 145 -9.03 -0.67 -5.96
N PHE A 146 -9.39 -0.23 -4.75
CA PHE A 146 -8.45 -0.06 -3.63
C PHE A 146 -8.71 -1.05 -2.49
N LYS A 147 -8.52 -2.34 -2.78
CA LYS A 147 -8.65 -3.44 -1.81
C LYS A 147 -7.33 -4.17 -1.61
N ALA A 148 -7.07 -4.64 -0.39
CA ALA A 148 -5.92 -5.48 -0.11
C ALA A 148 -6.04 -6.79 -0.92
N LEU A 149 -4.92 -7.23 -1.50
CA LEU A 149 -4.83 -8.48 -2.26
C LEU A 149 -4.50 -9.63 -1.30
N ILE A 150 -5.23 -10.73 -1.41
CA ILE A 150 -4.93 -11.96 -0.67
C ILE A 150 -4.06 -12.85 -1.56
N CYS A 151 -2.86 -13.22 -1.08
CA CYS A 151 -2.00 -14.14 -1.80
C CYS A 151 -2.68 -15.51 -1.94
N PRO A 152 -2.85 -16.06 -3.15
CA PRO A 152 -3.53 -17.34 -3.33
C PRO A 152 -2.75 -18.51 -2.70
N ARG A 153 -1.41 -18.41 -2.65
CA ARG A 153 -0.48 -19.43 -2.11
C ARG A 153 -0.40 -19.40 -0.58
N CYS A 154 0.04 -18.28 0.01
CA CYS A 154 0.30 -18.21 1.46
C CYS A 154 -0.75 -17.43 2.26
N LYS A 155 -1.83 -16.95 1.62
CA LYS A 155 -2.93 -16.17 2.23
C LYS A 155 -2.53 -14.84 2.89
N ALA A 156 -1.27 -14.43 2.79
CA ALA A 156 -0.83 -13.12 3.27
C ALA A 156 -1.57 -11.96 2.56
N ARG A 157 -1.80 -10.87 3.31
CA ARG A 157 -2.37 -9.63 2.78
C ARG A 157 -1.28 -8.77 2.14
N ASN A 158 -1.58 -8.25 0.96
CA ASN A 158 -0.67 -7.43 0.18
C ASN A 158 -1.35 -6.14 -0.24
N SER A 159 -0.53 -5.12 -0.49
CA SER A 159 -1.00 -3.82 -0.95
C SER A 159 -1.74 -3.95 -2.28
N PRO A 160 -2.72 -3.07 -2.58
CA PRO A 160 -3.44 -3.09 -3.86
C PRO A 160 -2.53 -2.99 -5.09
N ASP A 161 -1.35 -2.37 -4.95
CA ASP A 161 -0.34 -2.17 -5.99
C ASP A 161 0.78 -3.23 -5.97
N ALA A 162 0.68 -4.27 -5.14
CA ALA A 162 1.74 -5.26 -4.98
C ALA A 162 1.88 -6.17 -6.21
N LYS A 163 3.06 -6.14 -6.84
CA LYS A 163 3.42 -7.07 -7.92
C LYS A 163 3.79 -8.47 -7.43
N PHE A 164 4.36 -8.54 -6.23
CA PHE A 164 4.81 -9.78 -5.58
C PHE A 164 4.29 -9.84 -4.16
N CYS A 165 4.10 -11.05 -3.66
CA CYS A 165 3.75 -11.28 -2.28
C CYS A 165 4.93 -10.92 -1.36
N SER A 166 4.69 -10.06 -0.37
CA SER A 166 5.70 -9.68 0.63
C SER A 166 6.18 -10.84 1.50
N ASN A 167 5.37 -11.89 1.66
CA ASN A 167 5.69 -13.03 2.51
C ASN A 167 6.35 -14.20 1.76
N CYS A 168 5.82 -14.59 0.60
CA CYS A 168 6.29 -15.79 -0.12
C CYS A 168 6.90 -15.52 -1.50
N GLY A 169 7.00 -14.25 -1.92
CA GLY A 169 7.60 -13.86 -3.20
C GLY A 169 6.78 -14.22 -4.45
N MET A 170 5.60 -14.85 -4.31
CA MET A 170 4.75 -15.19 -5.45
C MET A 170 4.31 -13.95 -6.23
N CYS A 171 4.41 -13.98 -7.56
CA CYS A 171 3.85 -12.94 -8.44
C CYS A 171 2.33 -12.87 -8.25
N LEU A 172 1.82 -11.67 -7.93
CA LEU A 172 0.39 -11.39 -7.78
C LEU A 172 -0.20 -10.68 -9.01
N ASP A 173 0.66 -10.08 -9.83
CA ASP A 173 0.28 -9.39 -11.06
C ASP A 173 0.66 -10.21 -12.30
N ALA A 174 -0.32 -10.46 -13.17
CA ALA A 174 -0.13 -11.30 -14.35
C ALA A 174 0.90 -10.70 -15.34
N LYS A 175 0.91 -9.36 -15.49
CA LYS A 175 1.90 -8.69 -16.35
C LYS A 175 3.31 -8.80 -15.76
N ALA A 176 3.45 -8.62 -14.44
CA ALA A 176 4.71 -8.81 -13.75
C ALA A 176 5.20 -10.26 -13.86
N ALA A 177 4.31 -11.25 -13.79
CA ALA A 177 4.67 -12.66 -13.99
C ALA A 177 5.30 -12.88 -15.39
N MET A 178 4.65 -12.37 -16.45
CA MET A 178 5.19 -12.45 -17.82
C MET A 178 6.56 -11.77 -17.96
N GLN A 179 6.75 -10.59 -17.34
CA GLN A 179 8.03 -9.89 -17.37
C GLN A 179 9.14 -10.64 -16.63
N VAL A 180 8.81 -11.27 -15.49
CA VAL A 180 9.76 -12.08 -14.72
C VAL A 180 10.18 -13.30 -15.52
N ASP A 181 9.25 -13.97 -16.19
CA ASP A 181 9.57 -15.12 -17.04
C ASP A 181 10.44 -14.70 -18.23
N GLU A 182 10.15 -13.56 -18.87
CA GLU A 182 10.99 -13.01 -19.94
C GLU A 182 12.41 -12.68 -19.44
N LEU A 183 12.53 -12.06 -18.26
CA LEU A 183 13.81 -11.75 -17.63
C LEU A 183 14.57 -13.02 -17.24
N ARG A 184 13.89 -14.06 -16.76
CA ARG A 184 14.47 -15.37 -16.46
C ARG A 184 15.06 -16.00 -17.71
N VAL A 185 14.30 -16.04 -18.81
CA VAL A 185 14.80 -16.57 -20.10
C VAL A 185 16.05 -15.81 -20.56
N LYS A 186 16.05 -14.48 -20.46
CA LYS A 186 17.24 -13.66 -20.81
C LYS A 186 18.42 -13.94 -19.88
N LEU A 187 18.17 -14.09 -18.57
CA LEU A 187 19.19 -14.42 -17.59
C LEU A 187 19.80 -15.78 -17.88
N ASP A 188 18.99 -16.80 -18.14
CA ASP A 188 19.45 -18.15 -18.49
C ASP A 188 20.28 -18.15 -19.77
N MET A 189 19.88 -17.38 -20.79
CA MET A 189 20.68 -17.21 -22.01
C MET A 189 22.04 -16.54 -21.74
N LEU A 190 22.07 -15.51 -20.88
CA LEU A 190 23.32 -14.84 -20.50
C LEU A 190 24.23 -15.78 -19.69
N MET A 191 23.68 -16.48 -18.69
CA MET A 191 24.41 -17.45 -17.87
C MET A 191 25.02 -18.56 -18.72
N ASN A 192 24.25 -19.10 -19.69
CA ASN A 192 24.75 -20.10 -20.63
C ASN A 192 25.90 -19.58 -21.51
N ARG A 193 25.97 -18.28 -21.80
CA ARG A 193 27.12 -17.68 -22.51
C ARG A 193 28.31 -17.47 -21.57
N LEU A 194 28.06 -17.01 -20.35
CA LEU A 194 29.10 -16.75 -19.35
C LEU A 194 29.85 -18.02 -18.94
N ILE A 195 29.12 -19.13 -18.73
CA ILE A 195 29.70 -20.43 -18.33
C ILE A 195 30.59 -21.03 -19.44
N LYS A 196 30.41 -20.63 -20.71
CA LYS A 196 31.29 -21.05 -21.81
C LYS A 196 32.67 -20.38 -21.77
N ASN A 197 32.85 -19.32 -20.97
CA ASN A 197 34.15 -18.71 -20.76
C ASN A 197 34.85 -19.41 -19.55
N PRO A 198 35.97 -20.12 -19.78
CA PRO A 198 36.67 -20.85 -18.72
C PRO A 198 37.14 -19.96 -17.56
N ASP A 199 37.54 -18.72 -17.85
CA ASP A 199 38.00 -17.76 -16.83
C ASP A 199 36.85 -17.33 -15.91
N VAL A 200 35.66 -17.15 -16.48
CA VAL A 200 34.46 -16.84 -15.70
C VAL A 200 34.00 -18.05 -14.87
N LEU A 201 34.03 -19.24 -15.46
CA LEU A 201 33.65 -20.48 -14.76
C LEU A 201 34.58 -20.76 -13.57
N SER A 202 35.89 -20.64 -13.78
CA SER A 202 36.88 -20.82 -12.70
C SER A 202 36.73 -19.76 -11.60
N ALA A 203 36.48 -18.50 -11.95
CA ALA A 203 36.21 -17.45 -10.97
C ALA A 203 34.91 -17.70 -10.17
N LEU A 204 33.86 -18.20 -10.82
CA LEU A 204 32.61 -18.58 -10.16
C LEU A 204 32.82 -19.76 -9.19
N LEU A 205 33.55 -20.80 -9.61
CA LEU A 205 33.87 -21.94 -8.76
C LEU A 205 34.67 -21.53 -7.53
N GLN A 206 35.71 -20.70 -7.70
CA GLN A 206 36.48 -20.16 -6.57
C GLN A 206 35.61 -19.29 -5.64
N GLY A 207 34.66 -18.55 -6.19
CA GLY A 207 33.71 -17.76 -5.40
C GLY A 207 32.79 -18.64 -4.56
N ILE A 208 32.25 -19.71 -5.15
CA ILE A 208 31.41 -20.70 -4.46
C ILE A 208 32.19 -21.39 -3.34
N GLU A 209 33.40 -21.87 -3.61
CA GLU A 209 34.27 -22.50 -2.59
C GLU A 209 34.55 -21.56 -1.41
N LYS A 210 34.79 -20.27 -1.68
CA LYS A 210 34.99 -19.26 -0.62
C LYS A 210 33.73 -19.07 0.24
N LEU A 211 32.55 -19.00 -0.36
CA LEU A 211 31.30 -18.85 0.36
C LEU A 211 30.98 -20.08 1.23
N GLU A 212 31.20 -21.28 0.68
CA GLU A 212 31.03 -22.55 1.42
C GLU A 212 32.04 -22.66 2.58
N SER A 213 33.29 -22.26 2.37
CA SER A 213 34.32 -22.24 3.43
C SER A 213 34.04 -21.23 4.55
N ASN A 214 33.28 -20.17 4.25
CA ASN A 214 32.83 -19.17 5.22
C ASN A 214 31.52 -19.58 5.95
N GLY A 215 30.98 -20.77 5.69
CA GLY A 215 29.78 -21.29 6.35
C GLY A 215 28.46 -20.73 5.81
N GLU A 216 28.47 -20.01 4.69
CA GLU A 216 27.26 -19.56 4.01
C GLU A 216 26.77 -20.67 3.07
N ALA A 217 25.80 -21.47 3.54
CA ALA A 217 25.20 -22.52 2.71
C ALA A 217 24.40 -21.90 1.56
N LEU A 218 24.90 -22.05 0.33
CA LEU A 218 24.28 -21.54 -0.89
C LEU A 218 22.94 -22.24 -1.23
N PHE A 219 22.71 -23.43 -0.70
CA PHE A 219 21.48 -24.19 -0.86
C PHE A 219 20.97 -24.65 0.51
N PRO A 220 19.66 -24.53 0.80
CA PRO A 220 19.07 -25.19 1.96
C PRO A 220 19.35 -26.69 1.85
N ARG A 221 19.96 -27.30 2.88
CA ARG A 221 20.01 -28.76 2.96
C ARG A 221 18.56 -29.25 3.02
N ASP A 222 18.09 -29.92 1.97
CA ASP A 222 16.80 -30.60 1.99
C ASP A 222 16.75 -31.50 3.23
N GLN A 223 15.92 -31.12 4.20
CA GLN A 223 15.59 -31.97 5.34
C GLN A 223 14.68 -33.09 4.81
N LYS A 224 15.26 -34.29 4.67
CA LYS A 224 14.49 -35.54 4.61
C LYS A 224 13.95 -35.90 5.98
#